data_AF-A0A9W7G4L6-F1
#
_entry.id   AF-A0A9W7G4L6-F1
#
_cell.length_a   1.000
_cell.length_b   1.000
_cell.length_c   1.000
_cell.angle_alpha   90.00
_cell.angle_beta   90.00
_cell.angle_gamma   90.00
#
_symmetry.space_group_name_H-M   'P 1'
#
loop_
_entity.id
_entity.type
_entity.pdbx_description
1 polymer ?
#
loop_
_entity_poly.entity_id
_entity_poly.type
_entity_poly.pdbx_seq_one_letter_code
_entity_poly.pdbx_strand_id
1 'polypeptide(L)'
;MAKGSVTDKEAYSALYEVGGNVMDAIMLVRERRKTSLEASWGRPSKPIIAEGYVDNAEELLSPACIYVLNCTDDHFYVGQTCNLEERYQQHMRKEACEWTRLHPVVSLLDTIEYQPGEMDREHILLQEDVLTRVFMFKHGIDKVRGGSYSAAQLPEHQIKSLLHEQRHMRGECFNCGSKEHFASDCPEPRRTKMSARSSVDDIVSRVKELENWRSALVPRLNEMKRTFEENRTEMDDWSEEVVNLISTFNEECERNITSVKRSTADVNDRIVDIEAWRGALVPRLTEVNTATNDRVAELEFLSEEYERNVTSLYWSLDVLRDEVEEWKSDLVGRLKTEMEAKDEEMKALRDEITANKLSTLDMASELDELRRAHGEERRSRGKRILLKILQRFRRTKKERDTG
;
A
#
# COMPACT_ATOMS: atom_id res chain seq x y z
N MET A 1 4.76 47.66 -17.62
CA MET A 1 4.54 47.61 -16.15
C MET A 1 5.55 46.63 -15.58
N ALA A 2 6.73 47.14 -15.23
CA ALA A 2 7.85 46.36 -14.73
C ALA A 2 7.66 46.13 -13.22
N LYS A 3 7.55 44.87 -12.80
CA LYS A 3 7.71 44.48 -11.39
C LYS A 3 9.20 44.39 -11.12
N GLY A 4 9.76 45.42 -10.50
CA GLY A 4 11.15 45.43 -10.07
C GLY A 4 11.38 44.41 -8.96
N SER A 5 12.28 43.46 -9.20
CA SER A 5 12.94 42.68 -8.16
C SER A 5 13.84 43.62 -7.36
N VAL A 6 13.34 44.05 -6.20
CA VAL A 6 14.19 44.69 -5.20
C VAL A 6 15.09 43.58 -4.64
N THR A 7 16.38 43.66 -4.93
CA THR A 7 17.37 42.73 -4.41
C THR A 7 17.55 43.00 -2.91
N ASP A 8 17.63 41.94 -2.10
CA ASP A 8 17.68 41.99 -0.63
C ASP A 8 18.83 42.84 -0.04
N LYS A 9 19.75 43.34 -0.89
CA LYS A 9 20.77 44.32 -0.54
C LYS A 9 20.19 45.64 -0.04
N GLU A 10 19.02 46.06 -0.52
CA GLU A 10 18.35 47.29 -0.05
C GLU A 10 17.65 47.08 1.30
N ALA A 11 17.22 45.86 1.61
CA ALA A 11 16.61 45.53 2.91
C ALA A 11 17.64 45.53 4.04
N TYR A 12 18.89 45.13 3.76
CA TYR A 12 19.99 45.15 4.72
C TYR A 12 20.66 46.52 4.88
N SER A 13 20.66 47.40 3.86
CA SER A 13 21.09 48.79 4.07
C SER A 13 20.11 49.59 4.93
N ALA A 14 18.80 49.28 4.86
CA ALA A 14 17.79 49.91 5.72
C ALA A 14 17.95 49.58 7.22
N LEU A 15 18.67 48.51 7.57
CA LEU A 15 19.01 48.13 8.95
C LEU A 15 20.04 49.07 9.61
N TYR A 16 20.83 49.81 8.83
CA TYR A 16 21.86 50.72 9.34
C TYR A 16 21.44 52.20 9.38
N GLU A 17 20.46 52.62 8.58
CA GLU A 17 20.10 54.04 8.45
C GLU A 17 18.92 54.50 9.31
N VAL A 18 18.19 53.58 9.93
CA VAL A 18 17.15 53.91 10.91
C VAL A 18 17.42 53.06 12.14
N GLY A 19 17.59 53.66 13.31
CA GLY A 19 17.79 53.01 14.61
C GLY A 19 16.58 52.17 15.07
N GLY A 20 16.09 51.31 14.19
CA GLY A 20 15.02 50.36 14.41
C GLY A 20 15.55 49.07 15.02
N ASN A 21 14.76 48.52 15.92
CA ASN A 21 15.06 47.32 16.67
C ASN A 21 15.36 46.14 15.71
N VAL A 22 16.54 45.52 15.82
CA VAL A 22 16.93 44.33 15.05
C VAL A 22 15.88 43.21 15.18
N MET A 23 15.16 43.17 16.30
CA MET A 23 14.04 42.24 16.51
C MET A 23 12.86 42.49 15.59
N ASP A 24 12.53 43.75 15.29
CA ASP A 24 11.41 44.09 14.42
C ASP A 24 11.72 43.73 12.97
N ALA A 25 12.98 43.87 12.55
CA ALA A 25 13.43 43.48 11.22
C ALA A 25 13.45 41.95 11.03
N ILE A 26 13.94 41.19 12.02
CA ILE A 26 13.92 39.72 11.98
C ILE A 26 12.47 39.20 12.01
N MET A 27 11.58 39.83 12.78
CA MET A 27 10.15 39.50 12.81
C MET A 27 9.43 39.88 11.50
N LEU A 28 9.78 41.00 10.86
CA LEU A 28 9.23 41.40 9.56
C LEU A 28 9.61 40.45 8.42
N VAL A 29 10.84 39.93 8.43
CA VAL A 29 11.28 38.88 7.49
C VAL A 29 10.51 37.58 7.73
N ARG A 30 10.18 37.26 9.00
CA ARG A 30 9.36 36.10 9.39
C ARG A 30 7.89 36.22 8.93
N GLU A 31 7.25 37.37 9.12
CA GLU A 31 5.85 37.60 8.74
C GLU A 31 5.64 37.48 7.20
N ARG A 32 6.62 37.94 6.43
CA ARG A 32 6.64 37.81 4.96
C ARG A 32 6.88 36.38 4.47
N ARG A 33 7.64 35.56 5.21
CA ARG A 33 7.83 34.14 4.87
C ARG A 33 6.59 33.30 5.22
N LYS A 34 5.94 33.58 6.35
CA LYS A 34 4.73 32.87 6.79
C LYS A 34 3.57 33.02 5.79
N THR A 35 3.37 34.23 5.26
CA THR A 35 2.36 34.50 4.22
C THR A 35 2.67 33.86 2.87
N SER A 36 3.93 33.55 2.57
CA SER A 36 4.34 32.87 1.33
C SER A 36 4.23 31.34 1.45
N LEU A 37 4.45 30.78 2.64
CA LEU A 37 4.37 29.33 2.92
C LEU A 37 2.94 28.83 3.19
N GLU A 38 2.04 29.65 3.72
CA GLU A 38 0.63 29.26 3.90
C GLU A 38 -0.11 29.02 2.56
N ALA A 39 0.45 29.47 1.43
CA ALA A 39 -0.06 29.23 0.09
C ALA A 39 0.34 27.88 -0.54
N SER A 40 1.21 27.07 0.09
CA SER A 40 1.77 25.85 -0.53
C SER A 40 1.66 24.56 0.31
N TRP A 41 0.73 24.47 1.27
CA TRP A 41 0.52 23.23 2.03
C TRP A 41 -0.20 22.16 1.20
N GLY A 42 0.59 21.27 0.60
CA GLY A 42 0.08 20.09 -0.07
C GLY A 42 1.14 19.18 -0.68
N ARG A 43 2.00 18.56 0.16
CA ARG A 43 2.59 17.19 0.05
C ARG A 43 3.92 17.09 0.80
N PRO A 44 4.21 15.97 1.50
CA PRO A 44 5.57 15.64 1.92
C PRO A 44 6.33 15.07 0.70
N SER A 45 7.29 15.80 0.16
CA SER A 45 8.15 15.29 -0.92
C SER A 45 9.37 14.55 -0.34
N LYS A 46 9.48 13.28 -0.76
CA LYS A 46 10.55 12.31 -0.51
C LYS A 46 11.96 12.82 -0.85
N PRO A 47 13.03 12.21 -0.28
CA PRO A 47 14.41 12.55 -0.61
C PRO A 47 14.73 12.19 -2.06
N ILE A 48 15.39 13.11 -2.75
CA ILE A 48 15.98 12.89 -4.08
C ILE A 48 17.33 12.23 -3.85
N ILE A 49 17.46 10.95 -4.21
CA ILE A 49 18.76 10.31 -4.42
C ILE A 49 19.11 10.54 -5.88
N ALA A 50 20.18 11.29 -6.15
CA ALA A 50 20.76 11.41 -7.49
C ALA A 50 21.96 10.46 -7.59
N GLU A 51 21.77 9.40 -8.36
CA GLU A 51 22.84 8.62 -9.00
C GLU A 51 23.51 9.50 -10.06
N GLY A 52 24.83 9.69 -9.99
CA GLY A 52 25.57 10.41 -11.02
C GLY A 52 26.85 11.07 -10.53
N TYR A 53 27.97 10.45 -10.90
CA TYR A 53 29.36 10.86 -10.71
C TYR A 53 29.62 12.33 -11.14
N VAL A 54 30.12 13.16 -10.23
CA VAL A 54 30.84 14.40 -10.58
C VAL A 54 32.01 14.58 -9.62
N ASP A 55 33.22 14.55 -10.18
CA ASP A 55 34.48 14.85 -9.49
C ASP A 55 34.49 16.32 -9.08
N ASN A 56 34.41 16.58 -7.77
CA ASN A 56 35.06 17.67 -7.00
C ASN A 56 34.44 17.68 -5.59
N ALA A 57 35.15 17.11 -4.62
CA ALA A 57 34.69 16.90 -3.23
C ALA A 57 34.55 18.18 -2.38
N GLU A 58 34.24 19.33 -2.99
CA GLU A 58 34.19 20.64 -2.32
C GLU A 58 32.82 21.34 -2.47
N GLU A 59 31.83 20.67 -3.06
CA GLU A 59 30.47 21.20 -3.29
C GLU A 59 29.38 20.28 -2.71
N LEU A 60 29.69 19.56 -1.62
CA LEU A 60 28.79 18.63 -0.92
C LEU A 60 28.51 19.07 0.52
N LEU A 61 28.38 20.38 0.74
CA LEU A 61 28.04 20.97 2.04
C LEU A 61 26.54 21.26 2.11
N SER A 62 25.84 20.25 2.63
CA SER A 62 24.43 20.18 3.05
C SER A 62 23.86 21.50 3.60
N PRO A 63 22.54 21.79 3.41
CA PRO A 63 21.88 22.97 3.98
C PRO A 63 22.20 23.15 5.46
N ALA A 64 22.69 24.34 5.82
CA ALA A 64 22.85 24.72 7.21
C ALA A 64 21.47 25.04 7.79
N CYS A 65 21.09 24.32 8.83
CA CYS A 65 19.83 24.49 9.54
C CYS A 65 20.12 25.02 10.95
N ILE A 66 19.46 26.11 11.33
CA ILE A 66 19.44 26.62 12.70
C ILE A 66 18.12 26.17 13.32
N TYR A 67 18.18 25.55 14.49
CA TYR A 67 17.01 25.04 15.18
C TYR A 67 16.93 25.60 16.59
N VAL A 68 15.69 25.71 17.08
CA VAL A 68 15.38 26.09 18.46
C VAL A 68 14.61 24.96 19.12
N LEU A 69 15.10 24.47 20.25
CA LEU A 69 14.45 23.46 21.07
C LEU A 69 13.80 24.12 22.28
N ASN A 70 12.60 23.67 22.58
CA ASN A 70 11.93 23.93 23.84
C ASN A 70 12.29 22.81 24.81
N CYS A 71 12.80 23.15 25.99
CA CYS A 71 13.18 22.23 27.05
C CYS A 71 12.24 22.39 28.26
N THR A 72 12.37 21.52 29.25
CA THR A 72 11.58 21.61 30.49
C THR A 72 11.82 22.94 31.22
N ASP A 73 10.84 23.33 32.05
CA ASP A 73 10.92 24.51 32.92
C ASP A 73 11.14 25.85 32.18
N ASP A 74 10.58 25.98 30.98
CA ASP A 74 10.73 27.15 30.09
C ASP A 74 12.19 27.47 29.72
N HIS A 75 13.03 26.44 29.58
CA HIS A 75 14.40 26.59 29.06
C HIS A 75 14.43 26.38 27.54
N PHE A 76 15.37 27.04 26.87
CA PHE A 76 15.51 26.95 25.41
C PHE A 76 16.95 26.62 25.02
N TYR A 77 17.09 25.90 23.91
CA TYR A 77 18.38 25.63 23.28
C TYR A 77 18.36 26.03 21.82
N VAL A 78 19.37 26.78 21.37
CA VAL A 78 19.55 27.14 19.97
C VAL A 78 20.79 26.41 19.46
N GLY A 79 20.69 25.80 18.28
CA GLY A 79 21.78 25.05 17.69
C GLY A 79 21.83 25.19 16.19
N GLN A 80 23.00 24.94 15.61
CA GLN A 80 23.19 24.77 14.17
C GLN A 80 23.51 23.30 13.83
N THR A 81 23.03 22.80 12.69
CA THR A 81 23.33 21.46 12.18
C THR A 81 23.16 21.38 10.66
N CYS A 82 23.81 20.40 10.04
CA CYS A 82 23.58 20.01 8.65
C CYS A 82 22.66 18.78 8.51
N ASN A 83 22.29 18.16 9.65
CA ASN A 83 21.36 17.04 9.75
C ASN A 83 20.50 17.24 11.01
N LEU A 84 19.29 17.79 10.83
CA LEU A 84 18.41 18.13 11.93
C LEU A 84 17.88 16.90 12.65
N GLU A 85 17.48 15.87 11.90
CA GLU A 85 16.86 14.67 12.46
C GLU A 85 17.83 13.96 13.40
N GLU A 86 19.05 13.65 12.92
CA GLU A 86 20.05 12.98 13.75
C GLU A 86 20.39 13.81 15.00
N ARG A 87 20.53 15.13 14.84
CA ARG A 87 20.86 16.02 15.95
C ARG A 87 19.74 16.09 16.98
N TYR A 88 18.49 16.16 16.54
CA TYR A 88 17.33 16.14 17.41
C TYR A 88 17.23 14.82 18.19
N GLN A 89 17.48 13.68 17.53
CA GLN A 89 17.52 12.38 18.21
C GLN A 89 18.66 12.26 19.24
N GLN A 90 19.82 12.87 18.99
CA GLN A 90 20.90 12.94 19.98
C GLN A 90 20.47 13.75 21.23
N HIS A 91 19.72 14.85 21.04
CA HIS A 91 19.16 15.62 22.15
C HIS A 91 18.09 14.84 22.92
N MET A 92 17.21 14.11 22.23
CA MET A 92 16.22 13.20 22.86
C MET A 92 16.88 12.13 23.73
N ARG A 93 18.01 11.58 23.25
CA ARG A 93 18.81 10.58 23.98
C ARG A 93 19.72 11.16 25.07
N LYS A 94 19.71 12.49 25.27
CA LYS A 94 20.59 13.22 26.21
C LYS A 94 22.09 13.06 25.95
N GLU A 95 22.46 12.79 24.70
CA GLU A 95 23.84 12.55 24.25
C GLU A 95 24.46 13.79 23.60
N ALA A 96 23.65 14.77 23.20
CA ALA A 96 24.12 15.91 22.41
C ALA A 96 24.89 16.97 23.19
N CYS A 97 24.31 17.51 24.27
CA CYS A 97 24.96 18.55 25.07
C CYS A 97 24.49 18.55 26.53
N GLU A 98 25.34 19.11 27.40
CA GLU A 98 25.08 19.21 28.84
C GLU A 98 23.78 19.96 29.16
N TRP A 99 23.47 21.03 28.42
CA TRP A 99 22.25 21.80 28.63
C TRP A 99 20.99 20.97 28.44
N THR A 100 20.87 20.23 27.33
CA THR A 100 19.70 19.38 27.07
C THR A 100 19.66 18.09 27.91
N ARG A 101 20.78 17.75 28.56
CA ARG A 101 20.83 16.69 29.56
C ARG A 101 20.26 17.17 30.91
N LEU A 102 20.57 18.41 31.30
CA LEU A 102 20.02 19.07 32.49
C LEU A 102 18.55 19.45 32.32
N HIS A 103 18.19 19.98 31.14
CA HIS A 103 16.83 20.38 30.77
C HIS A 103 16.38 19.54 29.58
N PRO A 104 15.69 18.40 29.81
CA PRO A 104 15.22 17.54 28.74
C PRO A 104 14.39 18.28 27.70
N VAL A 105 14.55 17.91 26.44
CA VAL A 105 13.84 18.55 25.33
C VAL A 105 12.38 18.08 25.31
N VAL A 106 11.46 19.03 25.22
CA VAL A 106 10.01 18.82 25.12
C VAL A 106 9.59 18.77 23.65
N SER A 107 10.07 19.71 22.84
CA SER A 107 9.70 19.79 21.42
C SER A 107 10.68 20.64 20.61
N LEU A 108 10.69 20.43 19.29
CA LEU A 108 11.31 21.36 18.34
C LEU A 108 10.40 22.58 18.19
N LEU A 109 10.91 23.78 18.52
CA LEU A 109 10.13 25.02 18.53
C LEU A 109 10.18 25.75 17.19
N ASP A 110 11.36 25.84 16.58
CA ASP A 110 11.56 26.60 15.34
C ASP A 110 12.76 26.06 14.55
N THR A 111 12.74 26.26 13.23
CA THR A 111 13.78 25.83 12.30
C THR A 111 13.95 26.84 11.18
N ILE A 112 15.19 27.23 10.91
CA ILE A 112 15.57 28.11 9.81
C ILE A 112 16.54 27.33 8.92
N GLU A 113 16.04 26.93 7.75
CA GLU A 113 16.85 26.26 6.73
C GLU A 113 17.33 27.28 5.70
N TYR A 114 18.63 27.26 5.40
CA TYR A 114 19.23 28.10 4.36
C TYR A 114 19.50 27.27 3.11
N GLN A 115 19.02 27.75 1.97
CA GLN A 115 19.36 27.16 0.68
C GLN A 115 20.78 27.56 0.26
N PRO A 116 21.50 26.71 -0.49
CA PRO A 116 22.81 27.07 -1.04
C PRO A 116 22.75 28.39 -1.81
N GLY A 117 23.60 29.36 -1.43
CA GLY A 117 23.68 30.67 -2.08
C GLY A 117 22.66 31.72 -1.60
N GLU A 118 21.75 31.39 -0.67
CA GLU A 118 20.79 32.34 -0.10
C GLU A 118 21.48 33.38 0.79
N MET A 119 22.57 32.98 1.46
CA MET A 119 23.35 33.84 2.33
C MET A 119 24.80 33.36 2.41
N ASP A 120 25.74 34.27 2.60
CA ASP A 120 27.16 33.92 2.77
C ASP A 120 27.36 33.05 4.01
N ARG A 121 28.24 32.06 3.91
CA ARG A 121 28.52 31.09 4.97
C ARG A 121 28.87 31.74 6.31
N GLU A 122 29.66 32.81 6.28
CA GLU A 122 30.06 33.55 7.50
C GLU A 122 28.86 34.14 8.22
N HIS A 123 27.88 34.68 7.48
CA HIS A 123 26.65 35.21 8.08
C HIS A 123 25.82 34.10 8.71
N ILE A 124 25.71 32.93 8.07
CA ILE A 124 24.97 31.78 8.62
C ILE A 124 25.59 31.32 9.95
N LEU A 125 26.92 31.26 10.04
CA LEU A 125 27.63 30.88 11.27
C LEU A 125 27.34 31.85 12.44
N LEU A 126 27.13 33.14 12.16
CA LEU A 126 26.82 34.13 13.19
C LEU A 126 25.35 34.14 13.63
N GLN A 127 24.44 33.60 12.81
CA GLN A 127 23.00 33.64 13.10
C GLN A 127 22.62 32.83 14.35
N GLU A 128 23.32 31.73 14.64
CA GLU A 128 23.07 30.94 15.85
C GLU A 128 23.25 31.80 17.12
N ASP A 129 24.35 32.55 17.21
CA ASP A 129 24.66 33.42 18.34
C ASP A 129 23.72 34.62 18.44
N VAL A 130 23.32 35.18 17.29
CA VAL A 130 22.31 36.25 17.25
C VAL A 130 20.98 35.73 17.80
N LEU A 131 20.50 34.59 17.30
CA LEU A 131 19.23 34.01 17.73
C LEU A 131 19.27 33.59 19.21
N THR A 132 20.40 33.06 19.68
CA THR A 132 20.61 32.73 21.10
C THR A 132 20.45 33.96 21.98
N ARG A 133 21.13 35.07 21.65
CA ARG A 133 21.03 36.33 22.41
C ARG A 133 19.62 36.90 22.39
N VAL A 134 18.97 36.84 21.23
CA VAL A 134 17.58 37.25 21.06
C VAL A 134 16.65 36.50 22.03
N PHE A 135 16.78 35.18 22.10
CA PHE A 135 16.01 34.37 23.05
C PHE A 135 16.38 34.68 24.50
N MET A 136 17.67 34.89 24.83
CA MET A 136 18.11 35.30 26.16
C MET A 136 17.47 36.61 26.63
N PHE A 137 17.40 37.63 25.76
CA PHE A 137 16.83 38.92 26.15
C PHE A 137 15.31 38.90 26.31
N LYS A 138 14.66 37.92 25.69
CA LYS A 138 13.21 37.72 25.75
C LYS A 138 12.80 36.82 26.93
N HIS A 139 13.51 35.72 27.14
CA HIS A 139 13.13 34.67 28.11
C HIS A 139 13.96 34.68 29.40
N GLY A 140 15.09 35.38 29.41
CA GLY A 140 16.06 35.40 30.52
C GLY A 140 17.40 34.81 30.09
N ILE A 141 18.49 35.47 30.47
CA ILE A 141 19.87 35.02 30.17
C ILE A 141 20.14 33.67 30.84
N ASP A 142 19.51 33.41 31.98
CA ASP A 142 19.58 32.16 32.72
C ASP A 142 18.90 30.99 32.01
N LYS A 143 17.86 31.24 31.18
CA LYS A 143 16.99 30.20 30.61
C LYS A 143 17.38 29.70 29.22
N VAL A 144 18.37 30.29 28.56
CA VAL A 144 18.66 30.01 27.14
C VAL A 144 20.14 29.71 26.93
N ARG A 145 20.46 28.69 26.15
CA ARG A 145 21.83 28.38 25.70
C ARG A 145 21.89 28.08 24.20
N GLY A 146 23.07 28.23 23.61
CA GLY A 146 23.31 27.98 22.19
C GLY A 146 24.62 28.62 21.72
N GLY A 147 25.17 28.14 20.60
CA GLY A 147 26.41 28.65 20.00
C GLY A 147 27.54 28.90 21.00
N SER A 148 28.06 30.13 21.00
CA SER A 148 29.11 30.63 21.90
C SER A 148 28.71 30.65 23.38
N TYR A 149 27.43 30.54 23.70
CA TYR A 149 26.86 30.51 25.05
C TYR A 149 26.26 29.14 25.38
N SER A 150 26.95 28.05 25.00
CA SER A 150 26.49 26.67 25.19
C SER A 150 26.82 26.08 26.58
N ALA A 151 27.68 26.73 27.37
CA ALA A 151 28.06 26.27 28.72
C ALA A 151 26.86 26.29 29.69
N ALA A 152 26.71 25.25 30.51
CA ALA A 152 25.58 25.16 31.44
C ALA A 152 25.50 26.37 32.39
N GLN A 153 26.64 26.79 32.95
CA GLN A 153 26.79 28.02 33.71
C GLN A 153 27.69 28.99 32.96
N LEU A 154 27.16 30.18 32.66
CA LEU A 154 27.95 31.24 32.01
C LEU A 154 28.83 31.94 33.05
N PRO A 155 30.12 32.19 32.73
CA PRO A 155 30.98 32.99 33.58
C PRO A 155 30.40 34.38 33.87
N GLU A 156 30.66 34.91 35.07
CA GLU A 156 30.11 36.19 35.53
C GLU A 156 30.42 37.35 34.55
N HIS A 157 31.59 37.34 33.92
CA HIS A 157 31.96 38.37 32.94
C HIS A 157 31.08 38.35 31.67
N GLN A 158 30.68 37.16 31.19
CA GLN A 158 29.77 37.03 30.06
C GLN A 158 28.36 37.51 30.42
N ILE A 159 27.88 37.14 31.61
CA ILE A 159 26.58 37.62 32.13
C ILE A 159 26.60 39.15 32.22
N LYS A 160 27.67 39.75 32.76
CA LYS A 160 27.82 41.21 32.83
C LYS A 160 27.83 41.85 31.44
N SER A 161 28.50 41.25 30.45
CA SER A 161 28.49 41.73 29.06
C SER A 161 27.08 41.69 28.46
N LEU A 162 26.38 40.56 28.59
CA LEU A 162 25.02 40.39 28.07
C LEU A 162 24.03 41.35 28.73
N LEU A 163 24.14 41.57 30.05
CA LEU A 163 23.32 42.56 30.76
C LEU A 163 23.64 43.99 30.30
N HIS A 164 24.91 44.29 30.04
CA HIS A 164 25.31 45.57 29.49
C HIS A 164 24.75 45.76 28.07
N GLU A 165 24.87 44.77 27.19
CA GLU A 165 24.26 44.76 25.85
C GLU A 165 22.73 44.94 25.92
N GLN A 166 22.06 44.22 26.83
CA GLN A 166 20.62 44.32 27.05
C GLN A 166 20.19 45.72 27.47
N ARG A 167 20.92 46.34 28.40
CA ARG A 167 20.67 47.73 28.83
C ARG A 167 20.90 48.71 27.69
N HIS A 168 21.96 48.51 26.91
CA HIS A 168 22.24 49.33 25.72
C HIS A 168 21.07 49.27 24.71
N MET A 169 20.57 48.07 24.38
CA MET A 169 19.44 47.92 23.47
C MET A 169 18.13 48.51 24.02
N ARG A 170 17.94 48.48 25.34
CA ARG A 170 16.74 49.03 26.00
C ARG A 170 16.83 50.54 26.28
N GLY A 171 17.97 51.17 25.98
CA GLY A 171 18.23 52.57 26.30
C GLY A 171 18.29 52.85 27.81
N GLU A 172 18.68 51.86 28.61
CA GLU A 172 18.72 51.95 30.07
C GLU A 172 20.09 52.42 30.57
N CYS A 173 20.09 53.26 31.61
CA CYS A 173 21.27 53.75 32.29
C CYS A 173 22.12 52.60 32.84
N PHE A 174 23.40 52.56 32.48
CA PHE A 174 24.32 51.53 32.98
C PHE A 174 24.56 51.55 34.49
N ASN A 175 24.31 52.68 35.16
CA ASN A 175 24.46 52.81 36.62
C ASN A 175 23.20 52.35 37.38
N CYS A 176 22.04 52.93 37.08
CA CYS A 176 20.80 52.70 37.85
C CYS A 176 19.67 51.95 37.10
N GLY A 177 19.78 51.76 35.78
CA GLY A 177 18.78 51.05 34.97
C GLY A 177 17.58 51.88 34.49
N SER A 178 17.55 53.20 34.74
CA SER A 178 16.48 54.08 34.25
C SER A 178 16.61 54.37 32.75
N LYS A 179 15.48 54.55 32.04
CA LYS A 179 15.44 54.93 30.61
C LYS A 179 15.50 56.43 30.36
N GLU A 180 15.40 57.24 31.42
CA GLU A 180 15.27 58.70 31.31
C GLU A 180 16.62 59.41 31.08
N HIS A 181 17.75 58.73 31.30
CA HIS A 181 19.07 59.34 31.23
C HIS A 181 20.16 58.33 30.89
N PHE A 182 21.31 58.81 30.42
CA PHE A 182 22.52 58.02 30.25
C PHE A 182 23.37 58.01 31.53
N ALA A 183 24.28 57.05 31.66
CA ALA A 183 25.10 56.88 32.86
C ALA A 183 25.97 58.11 33.21
N SER A 184 26.21 59.00 32.25
CA SER A 184 26.82 60.33 32.45
C SER A 184 25.99 61.22 33.36
N ASP A 185 24.66 61.19 33.20
CA ASP A 185 23.69 62.10 33.78
C ASP A 185 22.88 61.41 34.90
N CYS A 186 23.43 60.34 35.45
CA CYS A 186 22.77 59.55 36.46
C CYS A 186 22.72 60.28 37.81
N PRO A 187 21.52 60.50 38.39
CA PRO A 187 21.37 61.18 39.68
C PRO A 187 21.85 60.31 40.86
N GLU A 188 22.01 59.00 40.64
CA GLU A 188 22.47 58.07 41.66
C GLU A 188 23.99 58.13 41.82
N PRO A 189 24.51 58.20 43.07
CA PRO A 189 25.93 58.29 43.33
C PRO A 189 26.65 57.05 42.79
N ARG A 190 27.75 57.29 42.05
CA ARG A 190 28.64 56.21 41.61
C ARG A 190 29.18 55.50 42.84
N ARG A 191 29.01 54.18 42.92
CA ARG A 191 29.43 53.37 44.07
C ARG A 191 30.96 53.51 44.30
N THR A 192 31.38 54.38 45.23
CA THR A 192 32.78 54.52 45.66
C THR A 192 32.96 54.07 47.12
N LYS A 193 34.11 53.44 47.41
CA LYS A 193 34.43 52.86 48.73
C LYS A 193 34.85 53.98 49.72
N MET A 194 34.20 54.07 50.88
CA MET A 194 34.44 55.09 51.92
C MET A 194 35.74 54.87 52.74
N SER A 195 36.34 55.96 53.24
CA SER A 195 37.52 56.01 54.13
C SER A 195 37.28 56.93 55.35
N ALA A 196 37.73 56.55 56.54
CA ALA A 196 37.36 57.10 57.85
C ALA A 196 38.54 57.70 58.63
N ARG A 197 38.35 58.84 59.32
CA ARG A 197 39.17 59.29 60.46
C ARG A 197 38.23 59.77 61.58
N SER A 198 38.12 59.01 62.68
CA SER A 198 37.30 59.33 63.86
C SER A 198 38.15 59.40 65.14
N SER A 199 37.67 60.13 66.16
CA SER A 199 38.35 60.44 67.45
C SER A 199 38.60 59.21 68.36
N VAL A 200 39.50 59.30 69.34
CA VAL A 200 39.86 58.20 70.26
C VAL A 200 38.71 57.82 71.20
N ASP A 201 37.94 58.78 71.70
CA ASP A 201 36.76 58.50 72.55
C ASP A 201 35.61 57.85 71.76
N ASP A 202 35.47 58.20 70.47
CA ASP A 202 34.57 57.50 69.54
C ASP A 202 35.04 56.06 69.34
N ILE A 203 36.36 55.83 69.25
CA ILE A 203 36.93 54.49 69.12
C ILE A 203 36.62 53.66 70.36
N VAL A 204 36.81 54.20 71.57
CA VAL A 204 36.54 53.47 72.83
C VAL A 204 35.05 53.14 72.99
N SER A 205 34.16 54.10 72.68
CA SER A 205 32.72 53.87 72.73
C SER A 205 32.28 52.82 71.70
N ARG A 206 32.81 52.89 70.48
CA ARG A 206 32.59 51.88 69.44
C ARG A 206 33.13 50.50 69.83
N VAL A 207 34.26 50.42 70.53
CA VAL A 207 34.80 49.13 71.00
C VAL A 207 33.85 48.48 72.01
N LYS A 208 33.30 49.25 72.96
CA LYS A 208 32.28 48.72 73.90
C LYS A 208 31.01 48.28 73.20
N GLU A 209 30.52 49.05 72.22
CA GLU A 209 29.39 48.64 71.41
C GLU A 209 29.70 47.35 70.65
N LEU A 210 30.89 47.24 70.04
CA LEU A 210 31.34 46.03 69.36
C LEU A 210 31.46 44.82 70.28
N GLU A 211 31.86 45.01 71.54
CA GLU A 211 31.90 43.94 72.55
C GLU A 211 30.50 43.47 72.97
N ASN A 212 29.55 44.41 73.12
CA ASN A 212 28.13 44.09 73.36
C ASN A 212 27.52 43.37 72.14
N TRP A 213 27.81 43.85 70.92
CA TRP A 213 27.40 43.17 69.69
C TRP A 213 28.03 41.78 69.58
N ARG A 214 29.32 41.63 69.90
CA ARG A 214 30.01 40.33 69.91
C ARG A 214 29.36 39.36 70.88
N SER A 215 29.06 39.80 72.10
CA SER A 215 28.43 38.95 73.12
C SER A 215 27.00 38.55 72.76
N ALA A 216 26.27 39.38 71.99
CA ALA A 216 24.96 39.02 71.43
C ALA A 216 25.03 38.15 70.16
N LEU A 217 26.04 38.35 69.31
CA LEU A 217 26.18 37.65 68.02
C LEU A 217 26.81 36.27 68.15
N VAL A 218 27.75 36.06 69.08
CA VAL A 218 28.44 34.76 69.25
C VAL A 218 27.46 33.61 69.56
N PRO A 219 26.49 33.74 70.48
CA PRO A 219 25.50 32.69 70.72
C PRO A 219 24.63 32.40 69.49
N ARG A 220 24.21 33.45 68.77
CA ARG A 220 23.44 33.31 67.52
C ARG A 220 24.23 32.60 66.43
N LEU A 221 25.51 32.91 66.30
CA LEU A 221 26.41 32.25 65.36
C LEU A 221 26.61 30.77 65.72
N ASN A 222 26.77 30.45 67.00
CA ASN A 222 26.92 29.06 67.45
C ASN A 222 25.63 28.25 67.24
N GLU A 223 24.47 28.85 67.49
CA GLU A 223 23.19 28.21 67.20
C GLU A 223 23.00 27.98 65.70
N MET A 224 23.31 28.98 64.87
CA MET A 224 23.26 28.85 63.41
C MET A 224 24.22 27.77 62.88
N LYS A 225 25.41 27.62 63.50
CA LYS A 225 26.34 26.53 63.19
C LYS A 225 25.77 25.17 63.57
N ARG A 226 25.13 25.05 64.74
CA ARG A 226 24.49 23.80 65.19
C ARG A 226 23.40 23.38 64.21
N THR A 227 22.49 24.30 63.85
CA THR A 227 21.41 24.02 62.89
C THR A 227 21.94 23.68 61.50
N PHE A 228 23.04 24.30 61.08
CA PHE A 228 23.67 23.99 59.80
C PHE A 228 24.26 22.57 59.80
N GLU A 229 24.89 22.16 60.90
CA GLU A 229 25.45 20.81 61.04
C GLU A 229 24.33 19.75 61.09
N GLU A 230 23.23 20.02 61.79
CA GLU A 230 22.05 19.14 61.82
C GLU A 230 21.42 18.97 60.44
N ASN A 231 21.20 20.07 59.71
CA ASN A 231 20.71 20.01 58.34
C ASN A 231 21.70 19.28 57.41
N ARG A 232 23.01 19.41 57.66
CA ARG A 232 24.03 18.69 56.90
C ARG A 232 23.92 17.18 57.13
N THR A 233 23.76 16.74 58.37
CA THR A 233 23.57 15.31 58.69
C THR A 233 22.27 14.76 58.13
N GLU A 234 21.17 15.51 58.21
CA GLU A 234 19.91 15.09 57.58
C GLU A 234 20.05 14.97 56.06
N MET A 235 20.78 15.90 55.43
CA MET A 235 21.04 15.85 54.00
C MET A 235 21.93 14.67 53.61
N ASP A 236 22.92 14.30 54.45
CA ASP A 236 23.78 13.12 54.26
C ASP A 236 22.93 11.82 54.37
N ASP A 237 22.06 11.71 55.38
CA ASP A 237 21.17 10.56 55.58
C ASP A 237 20.18 10.39 54.42
N TRP A 238 19.56 11.49 53.97
CA TRP A 238 18.66 11.48 52.81
C TRP A 238 19.42 11.10 51.53
N SER A 239 20.67 11.54 51.38
CA SER A 239 21.48 11.15 50.24
C SER A 239 21.77 9.65 50.24
N GLU A 240 22.03 9.06 51.39
CA GLU A 240 22.26 7.62 51.51
C GLU A 240 20.98 6.81 51.21
N GLU A 241 19.83 7.28 51.70
CA GLU A 241 18.53 6.66 51.42
C GLU A 241 18.19 6.68 49.91
N VAL A 242 18.42 7.82 49.24
CA VAL A 242 18.24 7.94 47.79
C VAL A 242 19.18 7.01 47.02
N VAL A 243 20.45 6.91 47.43
CA VAL A 243 21.42 6.00 46.80
C VAL A 243 20.98 4.54 46.95
N ASN A 244 20.53 4.14 48.12
CA ASN A 244 20.03 2.78 48.37
C ASN A 244 18.77 2.48 47.55
N LEU A 245 17.84 3.43 47.45
CA LEU A 245 16.63 3.28 46.63
C LEU A 245 16.97 3.15 45.13
N ILE A 246 17.90 3.97 44.64
CA ILE A 246 18.37 3.89 43.24
C ILE A 246 19.04 2.54 42.99
N SER A 247 19.88 2.06 43.92
CA SER A 247 20.56 0.78 43.75
C SER A 247 19.57 -0.38 43.70
N THR A 248 18.61 -0.43 44.62
CA THR A 248 17.58 -1.49 44.64
C THR A 248 16.71 -1.47 43.38
N PHE A 249 16.30 -0.28 42.94
CA PHE A 249 15.54 -0.11 41.70
C PHE A 249 16.34 -0.56 40.46
N ASN A 250 17.64 -0.22 40.40
CA ASN A 250 18.50 -0.64 39.30
C ASN A 250 18.67 -2.16 39.25
N GLU A 251 18.86 -2.82 40.39
CA GLU A 251 18.95 -4.28 40.43
C GLU A 251 17.63 -4.94 39.98
N GLU A 252 16.47 -4.40 40.35
CA GLU A 252 15.18 -4.90 39.89
C GLU A 252 15.01 -4.72 38.38
N CYS A 253 15.38 -3.55 37.85
CA CYS A 253 15.40 -3.29 36.42
C CYS A 253 16.30 -4.27 35.67
N GLU A 254 17.51 -4.52 36.17
CA GLU A 254 18.44 -5.47 35.55
C GLU A 254 17.89 -6.91 35.55
N ARG A 255 17.27 -7.35 36.65
CA ARG A 255 16.62 -8.67 36.73
C ARG A 255 15.50 -8.78 35.69
N ASN A 256 14.65 -7.76 35.57
CA ASN A 256 13.55 -7.72 34.63
C ASN A 256 14.05 -7.69 33.17
N ILE A 257 15.04 -6.84 32.86
CA ILE A 257 15.67 -6.78 31.53
C ILE A 257 16.27 -8.14 31.15
N THR A 258 16.95 -8.80 32.09
CA THR A 258 17.56 -10.11 31.85
C THR A 258 16.50 -11.19 31.62
N SER A 259 15.39 -11.15 32.38
CA SER A 259 14.24 -12.04 32.17
C SER A 259 13.65 -11.88 30.77
N VAL A 260 13.37 -10.64 30.37
CA VAL A 260 12.84 -10.33 29.03
C VAL A 260 13.80 -10.79 27.94
N LYS A 261 15.11 -10.51 28.08
CA LYS A 261 16.13 -10.95 27.10
C LYS A 261 16.12 -12.48 26.89
N ARG A 262 15.97 -13.27 27.95
CA ARG A 262 15.87 -14.74 27.83
C ARG A 262 14.60 -15.16 27.11
N SER A 263 13.46 -14.55 27.45
CA SER A 263 12.19 -14.84 26.76
C SER A 263 12.26 -14.46 25.28
N THR A 264 12.89 -13.34 24.93
CA THR A 264 13.07 -12.93 23.53
C THR A 264 14.00 -13.89 22.79
N ALA A 265 15.06 -14.39 23.43
CA ALA A 265 15.93 -15.40 22.83
C ALA A 265 15.18 -16.70 22.53
N ASP A 266 14.37 -17.21 23.47
CA ASP A 266 13.54 -18.41 23.26
C ASP A 266 12.55 -18.24 22.09
N VAL A 267 11.90 -17.07 22.01
CA VAL A 267 11.01 -16.75 20.88
C VAL A 267 11.78 -16.72 19.56
N ASN A 268 12.98 -16.14 19.52
CA ASN A 268 13.80 -16.10 18.31
C ASN A 268 14.24 -17.49 17.87
N ASP A 269 14.65 -18.36 18.79
CA ASP A 269 15.02 -19.75 18.48
C ASP A 269 13.82 -20.51 17.88
N ARG A 270 12.62 -20.32 18.44
CA ARG A 270 11.38 -20.89 17.88
C ARG A 270 11.04 -20.33 16.49
N ILE A 271 11.31 -19.06 16.22
CA ILE A 271 11.14 -18.47 14.89
C ILE A 271 12.08 -19.14 13.88
N VAL A 272 13.36 -19.33 14.24
CA VAL A 272 14.34 -20.02 13.39
C VAL A 272 13.88 -21.44 13.07
N ASP A 273 13.37 -22.17 14.05
CA ASP A 273 12.80 -23.50 13.82
C ASP A 273 11.62 -23.45 12.84
N ILE A 274 10.66 -22.54 13.05
CA ILE A 274 9.50 -22.38 12.16
C ILE A 274 9.95 -22.06 10.72
N GLU A 275 10.95 -21.21 10.56
CA GLU A 275 11.49 -20.86 9.25
C GLU A 275 12.19 -22.05 8.57
N ALA A 276 12.92 -22.87 9.33
CA ALA A 276 13.51 -24.11 8.84
C ALA A 276 12.42 -25.11 8.39
N TRP A 277 11.36 -25.27 9.19
CA TRP A 277 10.20 -26.08 8.84
C TRP A 277 9.51 -25.58 7.57
N ARG A 278 9.31 -24.26 7.45
CA ARG A 278 8.75 -23.64 6.23
C ARG A 278 9.64 -23.91 5.02
N GLY A 279 10.96 -23.76 5.18
CA GLY A 279 11.96 -24.02 4.15
C GLY A 279 11.96 -25.48 3.67
N ALA A 280 11.62 -26.45 4.53
CA ALA A 280 11.50 -27.85 4.15
C ALA A 280 10.12 -28.20 3.57
N LEU A 281 9.04 -27.60 4.08
CA LEU A 281 7.67 -27.94 3.67
C LEU A 281 7.28 -27.33 2.32
N VAL A 282 7.64 -26.07 2.08
CA VAL A 282 7.25 -25.35 0.86
C VAL A 282 7.75 -26.06 -0.41
N PRO A 283 9.02 -26.47 -0.53
CA PRO A 283 9.50 -27.19 -1.71
C PRO A 283 8.76 -28.51 -1.96
N ARG A 284 8.45 -29.27 -0.89
CA ARG A 284 7.71 -30.53 -1.01
C ARG A 284 6.28 -30.31 -1.50
N LEU A 285 5.61 -29.26 -1.01
CA LEU A 285 4.29 -28.88 -1.51
C LEU A 285 4.34 -28.43 -2.97
N THR A 286 5.37 -27.66 -3.34
CA THR A 286 5.57 -27.24 -4.73
C THR A 286 5.78 -28.45 -5.65
N GLU A 287 6.62 -29.40 -5.26
CA GLU A 287 6.88 -30.63 -6.02
C GLU A 287 5.61 -31.48 -6.20
N VAL A 288 4.83 -31.65 -5.14
CA VAL A 288 3.54 -32.37 -5.22
C VAL A 288 2.56 -31.63 -6.13
N ASN A 289 2.49 -30.31 -6.03
CA ASN A 289 1.61 -29.50 -6.86
C ASN A 289 2.00 -29.56 -8.34
N THR A 290 3.29 -29.48 -8.67
CA THR A 290 3.77 -29.63 -10.05
C THR A 290 3.46 -31.02 -10.59
N ALA A 291 3.78 -32.07 -9.84
CA ALA A 291 3.49 -33.45 -10.26
C ALA A 291 1.99 -33.69 -10.48
N THR A 292 1.15 -33.09 -9.64
CA THR A 292 -0.31 -33.19 -9.78
C THR A 292 -0.79 -32.45 -11.03
N ASN A 293 -0.29 -31.25 -11.30
CA ASN A 293 -0.65 -30.48 -12.49
C ASN A 293 -0.18 -31.19 -13.78
N ASP A 294 1.02 -31.75 -13.78
CA ASP A 294 1.53 -32.52 -14.92
C ASP A 294 0.64 -33.73 -15.21
N ARG A 295 0.17 -34.42 -14.16
CA ARG A 295 -0.76 -35.55 -14.28
C ARG A 295 -2.13 -35.13 -14.79
N VAL A 296 -2.62 -33.96 -14.37
CA VAL A 296 -3.88 -33.39 -14.90
C VAL A 296 -3.73 -33.09 -16.38
N ALA A 297 -2.63 -32.45 -16.81
CA ALA A 297 -2.37 -32.15 -18.21
C ALA A 297 -2.28 -33.42 -19.09
N GLU A 298 -1.65 -34.48 -18.57
CA GLU A 298 -1.61 -35.79 -19.25
C GLU A 298 -3.02 -36.37 -19.44
N LEU A 299 -3.87 -36.31 -18.40
CA LEU A 299 -5.24 -36.80 -18.47
C LEU A 299 -6.12 -35.98 -19.42
N GLU A 300 -5.96 -34.65 -19.43
CA GLU A 300 -6.66 -33.77 -20.37
C GLU A 300 -6.30 -34.11 -21.82
N PHE A 301 -5.01 -34.31 -22.10
CA PHE A 301 -4.55 -34.73 -23.43
C PHE A 301 -5.15 -36.06 -23.87
N LEU A 302 -5.13 -37.07 -22.98
CA LEU A 302 -5.73 -38.37 -23.27
C LEU A 302 -7.25 -38.25 -23.49
N SER A 303 -7.94 -37.44 -22.69
CA SER A 303 -9.37 -37.19 -22.85
C SER A 303 -9.70 -36.61 -24.23
N GLU A 304 -8.93 -35.60 -24.68
CA GLU A 304 -9.10 -35.04 -26.02
C GLU A 304 -8.85 -36.06 -27.12
N GLU A 305 -7.85 -36.93 -26.98
CA GLU A 305 -7.58 -38.01 -27.94
C GLU A 305 -8.74 -39.00 -28.00
N TYR A 306 -9.28 -39.41 -26.85
CA TYR A 306 -10.46 -40.26 -26.78
C TYR A 306 -11.68 -39.60 -27.43
N GLU A 307 -11.93 -38.31 -27.19
CA GLU A 307 -13.04 -37.58 -27.81
C GLU A 307 -12.91 -37.52 -29.34
N ARG A 308 -11.69 -37.28 -29.86
CA ARG A 308 -11.42 -37.31 -31.31
C ARG A 308 -11.67 -38.70 -31.89
N ASN A 309 -11.20 -39.76 -31.22
CA ASN A 309 -11.39 -41.14 -31.65
C ASN A 309 -12.87 -41.52 -31.66
N VAL A 310 -13.60 -41.20 -30.60
CA VAL A 310 -15.05 -41.44 -30.50
C VAL A 310 -15.79 -40.69 -31.59
N THR A 311 -15.46 -39.42 -31.80
CA THR A 311 -16.05 -38.61 -32.87
C THR A 311 -15.80 -39.27 -34.23
N SER A 312 -14.56 -39.66 -34.54
CA SER A 312 -14.22 -40.35 -35.79
C SER A 312 -15.02 -41.65 -35.97
N LEU A 313 -15.17 -42.45 -34.90
CA LEU A 313 -15.95 -43.68 -34.95
C LEU A 313 -17.43 -43.40 -35.21
N TYR A 314 -18.00 -42.35 -34.62
CA TYR A 314 -19.37 -41.91 -34.92
C TYR A 314 -19.54 -41.54 -36.38
N TRP A 315 -18.60 -40.79 -36.97
CA TRP A 315 -18.63 -40.48 -38.41
C TRP A 315 -18.55 -41.74 -39.28
N SER A 316 -17.67 -42.69 -38.95
CA SER A 316 -17.58 -43.96 -39.68
C SER A 316 -18.86 -44.79 -39.57
N LEU A 317 -19.48 -44.82 -38.39
CA LEU A 317 -20.76 -45.49 -38.17
C LEU A 317 -21.89 -44.84 -38.96
N ASP A 318 -21.89 -43.51 -39.09
CA ASP A 318 -22.88 -42.77 -39.85
C ASP A 318 -22.80 -43.09 -41.34
N VAL A 319 -21.58 -43.09 -41.90
CA VAL A 319 -21.33 -43.50 -43.30
C VAL A 319 -21.80 -44.93 -43.54
N LEU A 320 -21.46 -45.88 -42.66
CA LEU A 320 -21.92 -47.27 -42.79
C LEU A 320 -23.45 -47.40 -42.69
N ARG A 321 -24.08 -46.59 -41.84
CA ARG A 321 -25.54 -46.55 -41.72
C ARG A 321 -26.19 -46.07 -43.01
N ASP A 322 -25.66 -45.02 -43.63
CA ASP A 322 -26.15 -44.50 -44.90
C ASP A 322 -25.97 -45.51 -46.04
N GLU A 323 -24.81 -46.17 -46.11
CA GLU A 323 -24.56 -47.25 -47.08
C GLU A 323 -25.56 -48.40 -46.93
N VAL A 324 -25.86 -48.82 -45.69
CA VAL A 324 -26.85 -49.87 -45.42
C VAL A 324 -28.26 -49.46 -45.85
N GLU A 325 -28.67 -48.22 -45.59
CA GLU A 325 -29.98 -47.73 -46.03
C GLU A 325 -30.05 -47.57 -47.56
N GLU A 326 -28.96 -47.19 -48.22
CA GLU A 326 -28.87 -47.19 -49.69
C GLU A 326 -29.01 -48.61 -50.26
N TRP A 327 -28.26 -49.57 -49.74
CA TRP A 327 -28.32 -50.97 -50.17
C TRP A 327 -29.71 -51.57 -49.96
N LYS A 328 -30.33 -51.26 -48.82
CA LYS A 328 -31.69 -51.68 -48.50
C LYS A 328 -32.70 -51.07 -49.48
N SER A 329 -32.58 -49.78 -49.78
CA SER A 329 -33.42 -49.09 -50.77
C SER A 329 -33.28 -49.72 -52.16
N ASP A 330 -32.06 -49.97 -52.61
CA ASP A 330 -31.78 -50.61 -53.90
C ASP A 330 -32.33 -52.05 -53.97
N LEU A 331 -32.11 -52.85 -52.92
CA LEU A 331 -32.65 -54.22 -52.86
C LEU A 331 -34.19 -54.23 -52.88
N VAL A 332 -34.82 -53.36 -52.09
CA VAL A 332 -36.29 -53.22 -52.08
C VAL A 332 -36.79 -52.76 -53.45
N GLY A 333 -36.10 -51.82 -54.10
CA GLY A 333 -36.39 -51.37 -55.46
C GLY A 333 -36.34 -52.51 -56.47
N ARG A 334 -35.26 -53.28 -56.49
CA ARG A 334 -35.09 -54.45 -57.37
C ARG A 334 -36.17 -55.49 -57.16
N LEU A 335 -36.43 -55.88 -55.90
CA LEU A 335 -37.49 -56.83 -55.57
C LEU A 335 -38.86 -56.34 -56.01
N LYS A 336 -39.15 -55.05 -55.82
CA LYS A 336 -40.41 -54.46 -56.27
C LYS A 336 -40.57 -54.54 -57.79
N THR A 337 -39.53 -54.18 -58.55
CA THR A 337 -39.57 -54.29 -60.02
C THR A 337 -39.71 -55.72 -60.52
N GLU A 338 -39.09 -56.69 -59.84
CA GLU A 338 -39.22 -58.11 -60.18
C GLU A 338 -40.63 -58.63 -59.86
N MET A 339 -41.21 -58.24 -58.73
CA MET A 339 -42.59 -58.55 -58.39
C MET A 339 -43.58 -57.97 -59.41
N GLU A 340 -43.41 -56.70 -59.78
CA GLU A 340 -44.26 -56.05 -60.80
C GLU A 340 -44.15 -56.76 -62.16
N ALA A 341 -42.94 -57.16 -62.56
CA ALA A 341 -42.74 -57.94 -63.79
C ALA A 341 -43.41 -59.32 -63.71
N LYS A 342 -43.31 -60.01 -62.57
CA LYS A 342 -43.97 -61.31 -62.35
C LYS A 342 -45.48 -61.19 -62.29
N ASP A 343 -46.03 -60.11 -61.75
CA ASP A 343 -47.46 -59.84 -61.74
C ASP A 343 -47.99 -59.59 -63.16
N GLU A 344 -47.26 -58.87 -64.01
CA GLU A 344 -47.62 -58.68 -65.42
C GLU A 344 -47.49 -59.99 -66.22
N GLU A 345 -46.47 -60.81 -65.99
CA GLU A 345 -46.38 -62.17 -66.57
C GLU A 345 -47.59 -63.03 -66.15
N MET A 346 -47.93 -63.02 -64.85
CA MET A 346 -49.08 -63.76 -64.31
C MET A 346 -50.39 -63.27 -64.89
N LYS A 347 -50.53 -61.96 -65.13
CA LYS A 347 -51.69 -61.38 -65.79
C LYS A 347 -51.79 -61.80 -67.26
N ALA A 348 -50.68 -61.76 -68.01
CA ALA A 348 -50.63 -62.23 -69.39
C ALA A 348 -51.03 -63.71 -69.50
N LEU A 349 -50.53 -64.57 -68.61
CA LEU A 349 -50.92 -65.98 -68.55
C LEU A 349 -52.40 -66.17 -68.21
N ARG A 350 -52.97 -65.36 -67.30
CA ARG A 350 -54.42 -65.40 -66.99
C ARG A 350 -55.26 -64.99 -68.20
N ASP A 351 -54.84 -63.97 -68.94
CA ASP A 351 -55.51 -63.51 -70.15
C ASP A 351 -55.46 -64.59 -71.24
N GLU A 352 -54.31 -65.25 -71.43
CA GLU A 352 -54.16 -66.37 -72.36
C GLU A 352 -55.03 -67.59 -71.97
N ILE A 353 -55.05 -67.96 -70.69
CA ILE A 353 -55.96 -69.01 -70.19
C ILE A 353 -57.41 -68.64 -70.47
N THR A 354 -57.78 -67.38 -70.31
CA THR A 354 -59.15 -66.89 -70.55
C THR A 354 -59.50 -66.95 -72.04
N ALA A 355 -58.58 -66.54 -72.92
CA ALA A 355 -58.74 -66.66 -74.37
C ALA A 355 -58.89 -68.12 -74.82
N ASN A 356 -58.04 -69.03 -74.30
CA ASN A 356 -58.10 -70.46 -74.57
C ASN A 356 -59.42 -71.08 -74.07
N LYS A 357 -59.93 -70.66 -72.90
CA LYS A 357 -61.26 -71.06 -72.41
C LYS A 357 -62.39 -70.60 -73.34
N LEU A 358 -62.34 -69.36 -73.83
CA LEU A 358 -63.33 -68.86 -74.79
C LEU A 358 -63.28 -69.62 -76.13
N SER A 359 -62.08 -69.89 -76.65
CA SER A 359 -61.90 -70.67 -77.88
C SER A 359 -62.41 -72.11 -77.73
N THR A 360 -62.17 -72.76 -76.60
CA THR A 360 -62.70 -74.11 -76.34
C THR A 360 -64.21 -74.14 -76.20
N LEU A 361 -64.83 -73.10 -75.62
CA LEU A 361 -66.28 -72.91 -75.59
C LEU A 361 -66.86 -72.71 -77.00
N ASP A 362 -66.17 -71.94 -77.85
CA ASP A 362 -66.57 -71.72 -79.23
C ASP A 362 -66.48 -73.01 -80.06
N MET A 363 -65.35 -73.73 -79.98
CA MET A 363 -65.19 -75.06 -80.58
C MET A 363 -66.24 -76.06 -80.07
N ALA A 364 -66.60 -76.02 -78.78
CA ALA A 364 -67.66 -76.86 -78.24
C ALA A 364 -69.04 -76.50 -78.83
N SER A 365 -69.31 -75.21 -79.04
CA SER A 365 -70.53 -74.72 -79.68
C SER A 365 -70.61 -75.14 -81.15
N GLU A 366 -69.50 -75.01 -81.91
CA GLU A 366 -69.38 -75.51 -83.28
C GLU A 366 -69.58 -77.02 -83.37
N LEU A 367 -68.99 -77.79 -82.44
CA LEU A 367 -69.18 -79.24 -82.37
C LEU A 367 -70.66 -79.60 -82.14
N ASP A 368 -71.36 -78.86 -81.29
CA ASP A 368 -72.79 -79.05 -81.04
C ASP A 368 -73.64 -78.66 -82.25
N GLU A 369 -73.26 -77.65 -83.01
CA GLU A 369 -73.87 -77.32 -84.30
C GLU A 369 -73.68 -78.44 -85.33
N LEU A 370 -72.46 -78.95 -85.48
CA LEU A 370 -72.18 -80.09 -86.36
C LEU A 370 -72.94 -81.35 -85.94
N ARG A 371 -73.04 -81.61 -84.63
CA ARG A 371 -73.86 -82.72 -84.09
C ARG A 371 -75.35 -82.53 -84.44
N ARG A 372 -75.89 -81.32 -84.30
CA ARG A 372 -77.27 -80.99 -84.70
C ARG A 372 -77.47 -81.20 -86.20
N ALA A 373 -76.57 -80.67 -87.04
CA ALA A 373 -76.62 -80.82 -88.50
C ALA A 373 -76.54 -82.29 -88.93
N HIS A 374 -75.62 -83.07 -88.36
CA HIS A 374 -75.53 -84.50 -88.63
C HIS A 374 -76.77 -85.27 -88.15
N GLY A 375 -77.36 -84.87 -87.03
CA GLY A 375 -78.66 -85.39 -86.56
C GLY A 375 -79.82 -85.09 -87.52
N GLU A 376 -79.85 -83.90 -88.11
CA GLU A 376 -80.80 -83.52 -89.15
C GLU A 376 -80.57 -84.26 -90.47
N GLU A 377 -79.31 -84.46 -90.85
CA GLU A 377 -78.96 -85.22 -92.05
C GLU A 377 -79.32 -86.71 -91.90
N ARG A 378 -79.06 -87.32 -90.73
CA ARG A 378 -79.54 -88.68 -90.44
C ARG A 378 -81.06 -88.76 -90.50
N ARG A 379 -81.78 -87.77 -89.95
CA ARG A 379 -83.26 -87.70 -90.05
C ARG A 379 -83.72 -87.56 -91.51
N SER A 380 -83.05 -86.74 -92.31
CA SER A 380 -83.34 -86.53 -93.73
C SER A 380 -83.01 -87.75 -94.60
N ARG A 381 -81.92 -88.46 -94.30
CA ARG A 381 -81.55 -89.73 -94.93
C ARG A 381 -82.54 -90.83 -94.55
N GLY A 382 -82.95 -90.91 -93.28
CA GLY A 382 -84.03 -91.77 -92.81
C GLY A 382 -85.35 -91.50 -93.53
N LYS A 383 -85.76 -90.23 -93.67
CA LYS A 383 -86.94 -89.83 -94.46
C LYS A 383 -86.82 -90.21 -95.94
N ARG A 384 -85.65 -90.05 -96.57
CA ARG A 384 -85.40 -90.48 -97.97
C ARG A 384 -85.48 -92.00 -98.14
N ILE A 385 -84.94 -92.77 -97.19
CA ILE A 385 -85.05 -94.23 -97.18
C ILE A 385 -86.52 -94.63 -97.01
N LEU A 386 -87.25 -94.01 -96.09
CA LEU A 386 -88.67 -94.24 -95.87
C LEU A 386 -89.52 -93.88 -97.10
N LEU A 387 -89.21 -92.77 -97.77
CA LEU A 387 -89.83 -92.36 -99.04
C LEU A 387 -89.55 -93.37 -100.16
N LYS A 388 -88.31 -93.90 -100.27
CA LYS A 388 -87.99 -94.96 -101.22
C LYS A 388 -88.74 -96.26 -100.92
N ILE A 389 -88.91 -96.61 -99.64
CA ILE A 389 -89.73 -97.76 -99.20
C ILE A 389 -91.20 -97.52 -99.55
N LEU A 390 -91.75 -96.33 -99.29
CA LEU A 390 -93.13 -95.95 -99.62
C LEU A 390 -93.39 -95.88 -101.14
N GLN A 391 -92.41 -95.43 -101.93
CA GLN A 391 -92.48 -95.45 -103.40
C GLN A 391 -92.43 -96.89 -103.95
N ARG A 392 -91.63 -97.79 -103.34
CA ARG A 392 -91.69 -99.23 -103.64
C ARG A 392 -93.04 -99.83 -103.29
N PHE A 393 -93.61 -99.48 -102.13
CA PHE A 393 -94.95 -99.92 -101.71
C PHE A 393 -96.07 -99.38 -102.62
N ARG A 394 -95.94 -98.15 -103.14
CA ARG A 394 -96.87 -97.62 -104.14
C ARG A 394 -96.73 -98.30 -105.50
N ARG A 395 -95.52 -98.72 -105.90
CA ARG A 395 -95.30 -99.50 -107.12
C ARG A 395 -95.91 -100.90 -107.03
N THR A 396 -95.72 -101.59 -105.91
CA THR A 396 -96.33 -102.90 -105.67
C THR A 396 -97.85 -102.85 -105.47
N LYS A 397 -98.40 -101.71 -104.99
CA LYS A 397 -99.84 -101.48 -104.95
C LYS A 397 -100.42 -101.17 -106.34
N LYS A 398 -99.71 -100.39 -107.17
CA LYS A 398 -100.15 -100.08 -108.54
C LYS A 398 -100.07 -101.27 -109.50
N GLU A 399 -99.21 -102.26 -109.21
CA GLU A 399 -99.15 -103.56 -109.92
C GLU A 399 -100.24 -104.55 -109.46
N ARG A 400 -100.94 -104.27 -108.35
CA ARG A 400 -102.06 -105.08 -107.84
C ARG A 400 -103.45 -104.61 -108.29
N ASP A 401 -103.59 -103.35 -108.70
CA ASP A 401 -104.89 -102.73 -109.02
C ASP A 401 -105.18 -102.59 -110.53
N THR A 402 -104.44 -103.29 -111.41
CA THR A 402 -104.75 -103.43 -112.85
C THR A 402 -104.68 -104.87 -113.36
N GLY A 403 -104.94 -105.84 -112.48
CA GLY A 403 -105.31 -107.20 -112.85
C GLY A 403 -106.83 -107.35 -112.90
#